data_AF-A0A1F4VB85-F1
#
_entry.id   AF-A0A1F4VB85-F1
#
_cell.length_a   1.000
_cell.length_b   1.000
_cell.length_c   1.000
_cell.angle_alpha   90.00
_cell.angle_beta   90.00
_cell.angle_gamma   90.00
#
_symmetry.space_group_name_H-M   'P 1'
#
loop_
_entity.id
_entity.type
_entity.pdbx_description
1 polymer ?
#
loop_
_entity_poly.entity_id
_entity_poly.type
_entity_poly.pdbx_seq_one_letter_code
_entity_poly.pdbx_strand_id
1 'polypeptide(L)'
;MHLLKRSLTRKEKKLVAFLSILLVLFSSLYIFLIEPVITIYKYANKIPAKIAFVERAVRSQDFRFLPFEIEYLKEDFVVIDQAATRLSVFKPVPFIGSYVSDVKVFTSVAVDMIDTTYGMLLYMDDVIPNLSFTGWSDNSVSQEVVINQLSSFLTEYLPLYKERIKTINERVMTVDTSKYPEVIKGIEVRSSLEQIKGLTINFTNSFDVLGELVGDFPSLTGTSVPKNYLFLLSYGSKPQTEKFVAYAVFRVNGTNVSIVRTGDVGLLGQQLTKFIEPGKELEAIWEKALSDVGLEGIVVINDQVIKSIVGVIGKVNANELGDITAENVQENLLKFYENAGKRDLQSKKEKSSVGTLLFNLIKEAISTASLHKKAELIKALINERNNGNISFYFENEKLQNLVEFKNFEYN
;
A
#
# COMPACT_ATOMS: atom_id res chain seq x y z
N MET A 1 -46.09 63.56 -17.48
CA MET A 1 -45.90 62.42 -16.56
C MET A 1 -45.57 62.96 -15.16
N HIS A 2 -46.54 63.63 -14.53
CA HIS A 2 -46.42 64.27 -13.22
C HIS A 2 -47.05 63.35 -12.15
N LEU A 3 -46.51 62.14 -12.00
CA LEU A 3 -47.00 61.21 -10.97
C LEU A 3 -46.26 61.48 -9.66
N LEU A 4 -46.90 62.32 -8.83
CA LEU A 4 -46.93 62.30 -7.37
C LEU A 4 -45.63 61.90 -6.65
N LYS A 5 -44.79 62.91 -6.37
CA LYS A 5 -43.76 62.84 -5.32
C LYS A 5 -44.44 62.91 -3.93
N ARG A 6 -45.25 61.91 -3.58
CA ARG A 6 -45.85 61.81 -2.25
C ARG A 6 -44.73 61.52 -1.25
N SER A 7 -44.47 62.43 -0.33
CA SER A 7 -43.50 62.22 0.74
C SER A 7 -44.02 61.17 1.72
N LEU A 8 -43.24 60.10 1.93
CA LEU A 8 -43.55 59.07 2.93
C LEU A 8 -43.70 59.70 4.32
N THR A 9 -44.77 59.34 5.02
CA THR A 9 -44.98 59.68 6.43
C THR A 9 -43.91 59.04 7.31
N ARG A 10 -43.68 59.58 8.52
CA ARG A 10 -42.67 59.04 9.46
C ARG A 10 -42.88 57.56 9.79
N LYS A 11 -44.13 57.08 9.79
CA LYS A 11 -44.49 55.66 9.99
C LYS A 11 -44.12 54.80 8.77
N GLU A 12 -44.45 55.26 7.56
CA GLU A 12 -44.10 54.56 6.31
C GLU A 12 -42.57 54.47 6.16
N LYS A 13 -41.80 55.52 6.50
CA LYS A 13 -40.33 55.46 6.48
C LYS A 13 -39.75 54.40 7.42
N LYS A 14 -40.31 54.26 8.64
CA LYS A 14 -39.89 53.20 9.59
C LYS A 14 -40.23 51.80 9.08
N LEU A 15 -41.41 51.64 8.48
CA LEU A 15 -41.84 50.37 7.90
C LEU A 15 -40.96 49.97 6.70
N VAL A 16 -40.66 50.92 5.80
CA VAL A 16 -39.72 50.68 4.69
C VAL A 16 -38.34 50.30 5.23
N ALA A 17 -37.80 51.02 6.22
CA ALA A 17 -36.51 50.68 6.82
C ALA A 17 -36.50 49.29 7.46
N PHE A 18 -37.56 48.92 8.19
CA PHE A 18 -37.70 47.59 8.78
C PHE A 18 -37.77 46.49 7.71
N LEU A 19 -38.59 46.67 6.67
CA LEU A 19 -38.68 45.74 5.55
C LEU A 19 -37.36 45.61 4.79
N SER A 20 -36.62 46.71 4.61
CA SER A 20 -35.29 46.68 4.00
C SER A 20 -34.29 45.87 4.84
N ILE A 21 -34.28 46.04 6.17
CA ILE A 21 -33.43 45.25 7.07
C ILE A 21 -33.82 43.77 7.01
N LEU A 22 -35.11 43.47 7.04
CA LEU A 22 -35.64 42.10 6.94
C LEU A 22 -35.25 41.45 5.61
N LEU A 23 -35.38 42.18 4.49
CA LEU A 23 -34.97 41.73 3.16
C LEU A 23 -33.47 41.38 3.14
N VAL A 24 -32.61 42.27 3.65
CA VAL A 24 -31.16 42.04 3.73
C VAL A 24 -30.84 40.82 4.59
N LEU A 25 -31.54 40.65 5.72
CA LEU A 25 -31.38 39.48 6.59
C LEU A 25 -31.77 38.19 5.88
N PHE A 26 -32.92 38.15 5.19
CA PHE A 26 -33.37 36.98 4.43
C PHE A 26 -32.42 36.67 3.26
N SER A 27 -31.98 37.68 2.52
CA SER A 27 -30.99 37.50 1.44
C SER A 27 -29.67 36.97 1.98
N SER A 28 -29.19 37.49 3.11
CA SER A 28 -27.98 36.98 3.78
C SER A 28 -28.16 35.52 4.20
N LEU A 29 -29.29 35.17 4.81
CA LEU A 29 -29.55 33.81 5.26
C LEU A 29 -29.67 32.84 4.07
N TYR A 30 -30.26 33.30 2.96
CA TYR A 30 -30.30 32.51 1.73
C TYR A 30 -28.89 32.24 1.17
N ILE A 31 -28.07 33.28 0.99
CA ILE A 31 -26.73 33.19 0.38
C ILE A 31 -25.74 32.41 1.26
N PHE A 32 -25.78 32.61 2.58
CA PHE A 32 -24.78 32.02 3.47
C PHE A 32 -25.20 30.67 4.07
N LEU A 33 -26.50 30.37 4.19
CA LEU A 33 -26.99 29.13 4.80
C LEU A 33 -27.67 28.21 3.79
N ILE A 34 -28.70 28.68 3.09
CA ILE A 34 -29.56 27.83 2.27
C ILE A 34 -28.83 27.37 1.00
N GLU A 35 -28.28 28.30 0.22
CA GLU A 35 -27.56 27.99 -1.02
C GLU A 35 -26.38 27.03 -0.79
N PRO A 36 -25.49 27.23 0.22
CA PRO A 36 -24.38 26.33 0.46
C PRO A 36 -24.83 24.93 0.91
N VAL A 37 -25.86 24.81 1.76
CA VAL A 37 -26.39 23.50 2.17
C VAL A 37 -26.96 22.73 0.98
N ILE A 38 -27.73 23.40 0.12
CA ILE A 38 -28.26 22.78 -1.11
C ILE A 38 -27.10 22.37 -2.04
N THR A 39 -26.07 23.20 -2.15
CA THR A 39 -24.88 22.91 -2.97
C THR A 39 -24.14 21.68 -2.46
N ILE A 40 -23.84 21.62 -1.15
CA ILE A 40 -23.19 20.46 -0.54
C ILE A 40 -24.01 19.21 -0.80
N TYR A 41 -25.33 19.24 -0.54
CA TYR A 41 -26.20 18.08 -0.76
C TYR A 41 -26.19 17.63 -2.23
N LYS A 42 -26.35 18.57 -3.17
CA LYS A 42 -26.40 18.28 -4.61
C LYS A 42 -25.12 17.60 -5.11
N TYR A 43 -23.96 18.10 -4.71
CA TYR A 43 -22.67 17.56 -5.17
C TYR A 43 -22.26 16.32 -4.39
N ALA A 44 -22.56 16.24 -3.09
CA ALA A 44 -22.30 15.04 -2.30
C ALA A 44 -23.02 13.81 -2.86
N ASN A 45 -24.25 13.98 -3.36
CA ASN A 45 -25.01 12.89 -3.99
C ASN A 45 -24.39 12.37 -5.31
N LYS A 46 -23.46 13.10 -5.92
CA LYS A 46 -22.73 12.65 -7.13
C LYS A 46 -21.47 11.85 -6.81
N ILE A 47 -20.90 12.05 -5.62
CA ILE A 47 -19.64 11.43 -5.20
C ILE A 47 -19.66 9.91 -5.37
N PRO A 48 -20.70 9.15 -4.94
CA PRO A 48 -20.68 7.69 -5.08
C PRO A 48 -20.49 7.21 -6.51
N ALA A 49 -21.13 7.88 -7.48
CA ALA A 49 -20.99 7.53 -8.89
C ALA A 49 -19.57 7.81 -9.41
N LYS A 50 -18.94 8.92 -8.98
CA LYS A 50 -17.56 9.25 -9.36
C LYS A 50 -16.53 8.32 -8.70
N ILE A 51 -16.73 7.98 -7.42
CA ILE A 51 -15.89 6.99 -6.72
C ILE A 51 -15.94 5.64 -7.44
N ALA A 52 -17.09 5.21 -7.96
CA ALA A 52 -17.20 3.95 -8.68
C ALA A 52 -16.28 3.88 -9.93
N PHE A 53 -15.96 5.02 -10.57
CA PHE A 53 -14.99 5.05 -11.67
C PHE A 53 -13.55 4.91 -11.18
N VAL A 54 -13.19 5.61 -10.11
CA VAL A 54 -11.89 5.46 -9.42
C VAL A 54 -11.69 4.02 -8.97
N GLU A 55 -12.70 3.44 -8.30
CA GLU A 55 -12.67 2.04 -7.84
C GLU A 55 -12.52 1.07 -9.02
N ARG A 56 -13.25 1.30 -10.11
CA ARG A 56 -13.13 0.46 -11.32
C ARG A 56 -11.73 0.54 -11.90
N ALA A 57 -11.15 1.74 -12.03
CA ALA A 57 -9.80 1.93 -12.55
C ALA A 57 -8.75 1.23 -11.67
N VAL A 58 -8.89 1.31 -10.34
CA VAL A 58 -8.02 0.58 -9.40
C VAL A 58 -8.19 -0.93 -9.52
N ARG A 59 -9.44 -1.43 -9.54
CA ARG A 59 -9.74 -2.87 -9.64
C ARG A 59 -9.33 -3.47 -10.98
N SER A 60 -9.54 -2.74 -12.08
CA SER A 60 -9.10 -3.12 -13.42
C SER A 60 -7.61 -2.91 -13.64
N GLN A 61 -6.92 -2.33 -12.65
CA GLN A 61 -5.52 -1.95 -12.71
C GLN A 61 -5.21 -1.00 -13.87
N ASP A 62 -6.19 -0.26 -14.39
CA ASP A 62 -5.96 0.70 -15.48
C ASP A 62 -5.66 2.09 -14.91
N PHE A 63 -4.45 2.25 -14.41
CA PHE A 63 -4.00 3.49 -13.79
C PHE A 63 -3.78 4.63 -14.78
N ARG A 64 -3.87 4.40 -16.10
CA ARG A 64 -3.75 5.48 -17.11
C ARG A 64 -4.89 6.49 -17.00
N PHE A 65 -6.10 6.01 -16.72
CA PHE A 65 -7.27 6.88 -16.55
C PHE A 65 -7.43 7.36 -15.11
N LEU A 66 -6.73 6.75 -14.15
CA LEU A 66 -6.90 7.05 -12.74
C LEU A 66 -6.65 8.54 -12.39
N PRO A 67 -5.61 9.22 -12.91
CA PRO A 67 -5.44 10.65 -12.70
C PRO A 67 -6.65 11.48 -13.19
N PHE A 68 -7.22 11.12 -14.34
CA PHE A 68 -8.40 11.79 -14.88
C PHE A 68 -9.63 11.57 -13.99
N GLU A 69 -9.87 10.33 -13.54
CA GLU A 69 -11.01 10.02 -12.67
C GLU A 69 -10.88 10.70 -11.29
N ILE A 70 -9.66 10.80 -10.76
CA ILE A 70 -9.38 11.49 -9.50
C ILE A 70 -9.55 12.99 -9.64
N GLU A 71 -9.08 13.61 -10.73
CA GLU A 71 -9.31 15.03 -11.00
C GLU A 71 -10.81 15.31 -11.21
N TYR A 72 -11.53 14.42 -11.89
CA TYR A 72 -12.98 14.53 -12.04
C TYR A 72 -13.72 14.42 -10.69
N LEU A 73 -13.25 13.56 -9.78
CA LEU A 73 -13.75 13.49 -8.40
C LEU A 73 -13.46 14.78 -7.62
N LYS A 74 -12.26 15.35 -7.79
CA LYS A 74 -11.81 16.58 -7.15
C LYS A 74 -12.74 17.76 -7.41
N GLU A 75 -13.19 17.94 -8.65
CA GLU A 75 -14.04 19.05 -9.04
C GLU A 75 -15.29 19.18 -8.13
N ASP A 76 -15.92 18.05 -7.79
CA ASP A 76 -17.10 18.06 -6.92
C ASP A 76 -16.72 18.38 -5.46
N PHE A 77 -15.61 17.83 -4.96
CA PHE A 77 -15.13 18.13 -3.61
C PHE A 77 -14.70 19.59 -3.44
N VAL A 78 -14.10 20.21 -4.46
CA VAL A 78 -13.75 21.64 -4.46
C VAL A 78 -15.00 22.52 -4.34
N VAL A 79 -16.07 22.19 -5.08
CA VAL A 79 -17.35 22.93 -4.98
C VAL A 79 -17.97 22.76 -3.60
N ILE A 80 -17.93 21.55 -3.04
CA ILE A 80 -18.42 21.27 -1.68
C ILE A 80 -17.59 22.04 -0.64
N ASP A 81 -16.27 22.07 -0.76
CA ASP A 81 -15.37 22.80 0.13
C ASP A 81 -15.60 24.32 0.09
N GLN A 82 -15.82 24.88 -1.10
CA GLN A 82 -16.19 26.29 -1.26
C GLN A 82 -17.54 26.61 -0.57
N ALA A 83 -18.53 25.74 -0.72
CA ALA A 83 -19.81 25.88 -0.02
C ALA A 83 -19.64 25.76 1.51
N ALA A 84 -18.86 24.80 1.99
CA ALA A 84 -18.53 24.65 3.42
C ALA A 84 -17.79 25.87 3.98
N THR A 85 -16.95 26.50 3.17
CA THR A 85 -16.26 27.76 3.51
C THR A 85 -17.26 28.89 3.74
N ARG A 86 -18.28 29.02 2.89
CA ARG A 86 -19.35 30.02 3.09
C ARG A 86 -20.16 29.74 4.36
N LEU A 87 -20.45 28.46 4.65
CA LEU A 87 -21.11 28.08 5.91
C LEU A 87 -20.30 28.43 7.15
N SER A 88 -18.96 28.47 7.04
CA SER A 88 -18.06 28.75 8.16
C SER A 88 -18.29 30.11 8.83
N VAL A 89 -19.03 31.03 8.20
CA VAL A 89 -19.52 32.27 8.84
C VAL A 89 -20.38 31.98 10.09
N PHE A 90 -21.04 30.82 10.14
CA PHE A 90 -21.84 30.39 11.29
C PHE A 90 -21.04 29.66 12.38
N LYS A 91 -19.70 29.57 12.26
CA LYS A 91 -18.83 28.99 13.31
C LYS A 91 -19.03 29.59 14.72
N PRO A 92 -19.30 30.90 14.89
CA PRO A 92 -19.55 31.47 16.22
C PRO A 92 -20.90 31.09 16.84
N VAL A 93 -21.82 30.48 16.07
CA VAL A 93 -23.16 30.15 16.56
C VAL A 93 -23.08 28.93 17.48
N PRO A 94 -23.57 29.01 18.74
CA PRO A 94 -23.61 27.87 19.65
C PRO A 94 -24.38 26.68 19.05
N PHE A 95 -23.99 25.46 19.42
CA PHE A 95 -24.52 24.19 18.92
C PHE A 95 -24.25 23.89 17.44
N ILE A 96 -24.44 24.84 16.52
CA ILE A 96 -24.30 24.63 15.06
C ILE A 96 -22.85 24.81 14.61
N GLY A 97 -22.12 25.74 15.23
CA GLY A 97 -20.79 26.16 14.78
C GLY A 97 -19.77 25.03 14.75
N SER A 98 -19.87 24.06 15.66
CA SER A 98 -18.99 22.88 15.68
C SER A 98 -19.27 21.95 14.50
N TYR A 99 -20.53 21.72 14.10
CA TYR A 99 -20.86 20.91 12.93
C TYR A 99 -20.38 21.55 11.63
N VAL A 100 -20.55 22.86 11.52
CA VAL A 100 -20.07 23.64 10.37
C VAL A 100 -18.55 23.56 10.26
N SER A 101 -17.83 23.67 11.38
CA SER A 101 -16.38 23.54 11.42
C SER A 101 -15.93 22.17 10.92
N ASP A 102 -16.58 21.10 11.37
CA ASP A 102 -16.25 19.73 10.96
C ASP A 102 -16.53 19.47 9.48
N VAL A 103 -17.66 19.95 8.95
CA VAL A 103 -17.96 19.86 7.51
C VAL A 103 -16.85 20.53 6.70
N LYS A 104 -16.38 21.70 7.14
CA LYS A 104 -15.23 22.36 6.50
C LYS A 104 -13.95 21.54 6.63
N VAL A 105 -13.68 20.93 7.78
CA VAL A 105 -12.51 20.07 7.97
C VAL A 105 -12.56 18.86 7.02
N PHE A 106 -13.66 18.10 7.00
CA PHE A 106 -13.77 16.92 6.14
C PHE A 106 -13.64 17.23 4.65
N THR A 107 -14.29 18.30 4.20
CA THR A 107 -14.30 18.66 2.77
C THR A 107 -12.93 19.14 2.31
N SER A 108 -12.27 19.97 3.12
CA SER A 108 -10.89 20.41 2.83
C SER A 108 -9.87 19.27 2.90
N VAL A 109 -10.01 18.35 3.86
CA VAL A 109 -9.18 17.14 3.95
C VAL A 109 -9.40 16.25 2.72
N ALA A 110 -10.64 16.07 2.26
CA ALA A 110 -10.92 15.29 1.06
C ALA A 110 -10.24 15.87 -0.18
N VAL A 111 -10.31 17.20 -0.36
CA VAL A 111 -9.57 17.90 -1.43
C VAL A 111 -8.06 17.67 -1.29
N ASP A 112 -7.51 17.82 -0.09
CA ASP A 112 -6.08 17.61 0.15
C ASP A 112 -5.63 16.16 -0.12
N MET A 113 -6.43 15.16 0.26
CA MET A 113 -6.16 13.75 -0.03
C MET A 113 -6.19 13.48 -1.53
N ILE A 114 -7.17 14.03 -2.24
CA ILE A 114 -7.30 13.90 -3.69
C ILE A 114 -6.11 14.55 -4.40
N ASP A 115 -5.73 15.77 -4.02
CA ASP A 115 -4.56 16.46 -4.57
C ASP A 115 -3.25 15.73 -4.30
N THR A 116 -3.10 15.18 -3.08
CA THR A 116 -1.94 14.38 -2.70
C THR A 116 -1.85 13.14 -3.58
N THR A 117 -2.96 12.40 -3.71
CA THR A 117 -3.04 11.18 -4.52
C THR A 117 -2.79 11.48 -6.00
N TYR A 118 -3.41 12.53 -6.53
CA TYR A 118 -3.22 12.97 -7.91
C TYR A 118 -1.76 13.34 -8.19
N GLY A 119 -1.14 14.13 -7.32
CA GLY A 119 0.27 14.50 -7.44
C GLY A 119 1.20 13.29 -7.41
N MET A 120 0.94 12.34 -6.51
CA MET A 120 1.70 11.09 -6.46
C MET A 120 1.56 10.28 -7.75
N LEU A 121 0.34 10.15 -8.28
CA LEU A 121 0.09 9.38 -9.50
C LEU A 121 0.72 10.02 -10.72
N LEU A 122 0.67 11.35 -10.86
CA LEU A 122 1.35 12.04 -11.96
C LEU A 122 2.86 11.80 -11.92
N TYR A 123 3.47 11.93 -10.74
CA TYR A 123 4.88 11.67 -10.60
C TYR A 123 5.22 10.20 -10.87
N MET A 124 4.38 9.27 -10.38
CA MET A 124 4.53 7.85 -10.70
C MET A 124 4.36 7.54 -12.18
N ASP A 125 3.54 8.28 -12.95
CA ASP A 125 3.40 8.10 -14.40
C ASP A 125 4.64 8.60 -15.15
N ASP A 126 5.23 9.72 -14.71
CA ASP A 126 6.51 10.24 -15.23
C ASP A 126 7.67 9.27 -14.96
N VAL A 127 7.69 8.66 -13.77
CA VAL A 127 8.71 7.68 -13.36
C VAL A 127 8.43 6.29 -13.94
N ILE A 128 7.17 5.97 -14.19
CA ILE A 128 6.75 4.66 -14.67
C ILE A 128 5.68 4.80 -15.77
N PRO A 129 6.11 5.11 -17.01
CA PRO A 129 5.19 5.35 -18.12
C PRO A 129 4.24 4.17 -18.33
N ASN A 130 2.94 4.42 -18.46
CA ASN A 130 1.88 3.39 -18.56
C ASN A 130 1.65 2.59 -17.26
N LEU A 131 1.39 3.26 -16.14
CA LEU A 131 1.02 2.64 -14.86
C LEU A 131 -0.11 1.59 -14.89
N SER A 132 -0.73 1.30 -16.05
CA SER A 132 -1.78 0.28 -16.17
C SER A 132 -1.38 -1.15 -15.80
N PHE A 133 -0.13 -1.41 -15.39
CA PHE A 133 0.47 -2.72 -15.07
C PHE A 133 0.21 -3.85 -16.10
N THR A 134 -0.49 -3.57 -17.19
CA THR A 134 -1.09 -4.50 -18.16
C THR A 134 -0.46 -4.36 -19.55
N GLY A 135 0.44 -3.38 -19.74
CA GLY A 135 1.02 -3.02 -21.04
C GLY A 135 2.52 -2.68 -21.04
N TRP A 136 3.26 -3.05 -19.99
CA TRP A 136 4.72 -2.82 -19.89
C TRP A 136 5.58 -3.84 -20.66
N SER A 137 5.12 -4.29 -21.83
CA SER A 137 5.87 -5.23 -22.67
C SER A 137 6.73 -4.57 -23.76
N ASP A 138 6.59 -3.26 -24.00
CA ASP A 138 7.30 -2.61 -25.10
C ASP A 138 8.55 -1.85 -24.66
N ASN A 139 9.66 -2.52 -24.95
CA ASN A 139 11.06 -2.10 -24.84
C ASN A 139 11.30 -0.67 -25.36
N SER A 140 11.61 0.28 -24.48
CA SER A 140 12.25 1.54 -24.90
C SER A 140 12.99 2.31 -23.79
N VAL A 141 12.68 2.08 -22.51
CA VAL A 141 13.37 2.75 -21.39
C VAL A 141 14.41 1.82 -20.77
N SER A 142 15.66 2.27 -20.65
CA SER A 142 16.71 1.52 -19.97
C SER A 142 16.36 1.28 -18.51
N GLN A 143 16.46 0.04 -18.04
CA GLN A 143 16.11 -0.40 -16.67
C GLN A 143 16.79 0.43 -15.58
N GLU A 144 18.00 0.91 -15.83
CA GLU A 144 18.75 1.78 -14.93
C GLU A 144 18.05 3.12 -14.68
N VAL A 145 17.40 3.69 -15.71
CA VAL A 145 16.62 4.93 -15.60
C VAL A 145 15.39 4.72 -14.73
N VAL A 146 14.66 3.61 -14.92
CA VAL A 146 13.47 3.29 -14.11
C VAL A 146 13.82 3.02 -12.65
N ILE A 147 14.92 2.31 -12.38
CA ILE A 147 15.39 2.06 -11.01
C ILE A 147 15.83 3.37 -10.34
N ASN A 148 16.57 4.22 -11.05
CA ASN A 148 17.01 5.51 -10.52
C ASN A 148 15.83 6.46 -10.27
N GLN A 149 14.84 6.48 -11.17
CA GLN A 149 13.63 7.28 -11.00
C GLN A 149 12.73 6.76 -9.87
N LEU A 150 12.55 5.44 -9.75
CA LEU A 150 11.86 4.85 -8.60
C LEU A 150 12.61 5.15 -7.29
N SER A 151 13.95 5.08 -7.30
CA SER A 151 14.76 5.45 -6.14
C SER A 151 14.57 6.93 -5.80
N SER A 152 14.55 7.85 -6.78
CA SER A 152 14.28 9.27 -6.55
C SER A 152 12.85 9.50 -6.04
N PHE A 153 11.84 8.81 -6.60
CA PHE A 153 10.47 8.85 -6.07
C PHE A 153 10.44 8.51 -4.58
N LEU A 154 11.02 7.37 -4.25
CA LEU A 154 11.03 6.85 -2.90
C LEU A 154 11.81 7.82 -1.99
N THR A 155 13.03 8.19 -2.35
CA THR A 155 13.93 8.94 -1.44
C THR A 155 13.66 10.45 -1.36
N GLU A 156 13.18 11.08 -2.42
CA GLU A 156 13.01 12.54 -2.51
C GLU A 156 11.54 12.96 -2.43
N TYR A 157 10.63 12.24 -3.09
CA TYR A 157 9.24 12.67 -3.24
C TYR A 157 8.30 12.07 -2.20
N LEU A 158 8.44 10.79 -1.88
CA LEU A 158 7.62 10.12 -0.87
C LEU A 158 7.65 10.85 0.49
N PRO A 159 8.80 11.38 0.99
CA PRO A 159 8.84 12.16 2.21
C PRO A 159 8.01 13.45 2.15
N LEU A 160 7.92 14.11 0.99
CA LEU A 160 7.09 15.31 0.82
C LEU A 160 5.60 14.99 0.99
N TYR A 161 5.16 13.85 0.43
CA TYR A 161 3.78 13.39 0.59
C TYR A 161 3.50 12.90 2.01
N LYS A 162 4.49 12.30 2.69
CA LYS A 162 4.39 11.88 4.10
C LYS A 162 3.98 13.03 5.02
N GLU A 163 4.65 14.18 4.94
CA GLU A 163 4.31 15.35 5.76
C GLU A 163 2.91 15.90 5.45
N ARG A 164 2.50 15.88 4.18
CA ARG A 164 1.15 16.30 3.78
C ARG A 164 0.09 15.36 4.35
N ILE A 165 0.30 14.05 4.29
CA ILE A 165 -0.62 13.04 4.81
C ILE A 165 -0.72 13.09 6.33
N LYS A 166 0.40 13.32 7.02
CA LYS A 166 0.40 13.58 8.47
C LYS A 166 -0.46 14.78 8.84
N THR A 167 -0.33 15.89 8.10
CA THR A 167 -1.15 17.10 8.31
C THR A 167 -2.65 16.82 8.07
N ILE A 168 -2.98 16.02 7.05
CA ILE A 168 -4.34 15.57 6.76
C ILE A 168 -4.90 14.78 7.95
N ASN A 169 -4.13 13.82 8.47
CA ASN A 169 -4.52 13.01 9.62
C ASN A 169 -4.77 13.85 10.87
N GLU A 170 -3.85 14.75 11.22
CA GLU A 170 -3.98 15.64 12.38
C GLU A 170 -5.27 16.47 12.31
N ARG A 171 -5.63 16.98 11.13
CA ARG A 171 -6.87 17.74 10.91
C ARG A 171 -8.11 16.87 11.08
N VAL A 172 -8.14 15.67 10.50
CA VAL A 172 -9.28 14.75 10.64
C VAL A 172 -9.49 14.33 12.09
N MET A 173 -8.41 14.17 12.85
CA MET A 173 -8.49 13.78 14.25
C MET A 173 -9.13 14.84 15.15
N THR A 174 -9.15 16.11 14.73
CA THR A 174 -9.85 17.19 15.46
C THR A 174 -11.38 17.05 15.43
N VAL A 175 -11.92 16.26 14.51
CA VAL A 175 -13.37 16.00 14.41
C VAL A 175 -13.79 14.98 15.47
N ASP A 176 -14.62 15.42 16.40
CA ASP A 176 -15.30 14.54 17.36
C ASP A 176 -16.56 13.93 16.73
N THR A 177 -16.53 12.63 16.44
CA THR A 177 -17.67 11.91 15.84
C THR A 177 -18.78 11.62 16.85
N SER A 178 -18.48 11.63 18.15
CA SER A 178 -19.43 11.27 19.21
C SER A 178 -20.61 12.26 19.33
N LYS A 179 -20.39 13.52 18.91
CA LYS A 179 -21.44 14.54 18.89
C LYS A 179 -22.51 14.32 17.81
N TYR A 180 -22.23 13.48 16.81
CA TYR A 180 -23.19 13.18 15.75
C TYR A 180 -24.15 12.07 16.21
N PRO A 181 -25.44 12.15 15.88
CA PRO A 181 -26.37 11.05 16.13
C PRO A 181 -25.99 9.84 15.25
N GLU A 182 -26.36 8.65 15.72
CA GLU A 182 -26.12 7.40 14.97
C GLU A 182 -26.84 7.43 13.63
N VAL A 183 -28.12 7.82 13.62
CA VAL A 183 -28.95 7.84 12.42
C VAL A 183 -29.66 9.18 12.26
N ILE A 184 -29.61 9.76 11.06
CA ILE A 184 -30.44 10.89 10.65
C ILE A 184 -31.21 10.49 9.40
N LYS A 185 -32.55 10.43 9.49
CA LYS A 185 -33.42 10.06 8.36
C LYS A 185 -33.01 8.74 7.67
N GLY A 186 -32.62 7.74 8.46
CA GLY A 186 -32.17 6.45 7.95
C GLY A 186 -30.72 6.40 7.46
N ILE A 187 -29.96 7.49 7.60
CA ILE A 187 -28.54 7.55 7.23
C ILE A 187 -27.67 7.38 8.47
N GLU A 188 -26.78 6.40 8.47
CA GLU A 188 -25.82 6.13 9.56
C GLU A 188 -24.66 7.14 9.59
N VAL A 189 -24.93 8.36 10.08
CA VAL A 189 -23.99 9.48 10.01
C VAL A 189 -22.74 9.21 10.82
N ARG A 190 -22.88 8.81 12.10
CA ARG A 190 -21.72 8.59 12.99
C ARG A 190 -20.79 7.51 12.45
N SER A 191 -21.34 6.36 12.06
CA SER A 191 -20.60 5.23 11.47
C SER A 191 -19.83 5.66 10.22
N SER A 192 -20.47 6.42 9.32
CA SER A 192 -19.82 6.92 8.11
C SER A 192 -18.63 7.84 8.43
N LEU A 193 -18.75 8.71 9.43
CA LEU A 193 -17.65 9.59 9.86
C LEU A 193 -16.51 8.79 10.50
N GLU A 194 -16.83 7.80 11.34
CA GLU A 194 -15.84 6.91 11.95
C GLU A 194 -15.09 6.08 10.90
N GLN A 195 -15.78 5.60 9.86
CA GLN A 195 -15.16 4.94 8.72
C GLN A 195 -14.19 5.88 7.99
N ILE A 196 -14.57 7.13 7.74
CA ILE A 196 -13.67 8.12 7.10
C ILE A 196 -12.43 8.37 7.98
N LYS A 197 -12.60 8.54 9.30
CA LYS A 197 -11.45 8.67 10.22
C LYS A 197 -10.57 7.44 10.19
N GLY A 198 -11.15 6.23 10.26
CA GLY A 198 -10.43 4.97 10.21
C GLY A 198 -9.65 4.79 8.91
N LEU A 199 -10.26 5.08 7.76
CA LEU A 199 -9.61 5.05 6.45
C LEU A 199 -8.43 6.04 6.41
N THR A 200 -8.59 7.25 6.94
CA THR A 200 -7.52 8.25 6.98
C THR A 200 -6.34 7.80 7.85
N ILE A 201 -6.62 7.22 9.02
CA ILE A 201 -5.60 6.68 9.94
C ILE A 201 -4.85 5.54 9.25
N ASN A 202 -5.57 4.58 8.67
CA ASN A 202 -4.97 3.43 8.01
C ASN A 202 -4.13 3.84 6.79
N PHE A 203 -4.61 4.79 6.02
CA PHE A 203 -3.86 5.39 4.91
C PHE A 203 -2.57 6.04 5.41
N THR A 204 -2.63 6.84 6.48
CA THR A 204 -1.46 7.49 7.09
C THR A 204 -0.45 6.48 7.59
N ASN A 205 -0.88 5.46 8.34
CA ASN A 205 -0.02 4.40 8.84
C ASN A 205 0.67 3.65 7.69
N SER A 206 -0.03 3.44 6.57
CA SER A 206 0.56 2.81 5.38
C SER A 206 1.69 3.66 4.78
N PHE A 207 1.54 4.99 4.79
CA PHE A 207 2.59 5.90 4.33
C PHE A 207 3.78 5.98 5.28
N ASP A 208 3.54 5.90 6.59
CA ASP A 208 4.64 5.82 7.57
C ASP A 208 5.48 4.56 7.33
N VAL A 209 4.81 3.42 7.15
CA VAL A 209 5.43 2.13 6.82
C VAL A 209 6.20 2.20 5.50
N LEU A 210 5.59 2.78 4.44
CA LEU A 210 6.28 2.96 3.16
C LEU A 210 7.49 3.90 3.28
N GLY A 211 7.36 5.01 4.01
CA GLY A 211 8.46 5.95 4.24
C GLY A 211 9.62 5.32 5.01
N GLU A 212 9.31 4.48 6.00
CA GLU A 212 10.31 3.70 6.74
C GLU A 212 10.99 2.66 5.85
N LEU A 213 10.21 1.91 5.06
CA LEU A 213 10.74 0.95 4.08
C LEU A 213 11.77 1.58 3.16
N VAL A 214 11.45 2.76 2.65
CA VAL A 214 12.32 3.49 1.76
C VAL A 214 13.60 3.93 2.46
N GLY A 215 13.48 4.45 3.68
CA GLY A 215 14.65 4.84 4.47
C GLY A 215 15.59 3.66 4.71
N ASP A 216 15.02 2.46 4.91
CA ASP A 216 15.78 1.24 5.20
C ASP A 216 16.13 0.43 3.93
N PHE A 217 15.60 0.78 2.75
CA PHE A 217 15.83 0.08 1.48
C PHE A 217 17.31 -0.02 1.09
N PRO A 218 18.14 1.04 1.24
CA PRO A 218 19.58 0.94 1.02
C PRO A 218 20.25 -0.10 1.93
N SER A 219 19.81 -0.19 3.19
CA SER A 219 20.31 -1.19 4.14
C SER A 219 19.88 -2.61 3.77
N LEU A 220 18.62 -2.79 3.36
CA LEU A 220 18.07 -4.07 2.89
C LEU A 220 18.79 -4.63 1.67
N THR A 221 19.14 -3.74 0.74
CA THR A 221 19.86 -4.12 -0.47
C THR A 221 21.36 -4.26 -0.22
N GLY A 222 21.85 -3.99 0.99
CA GLY A 222 23.28 -4.09 1.31
C GLY A 222 24.15 -3.12 0.50
N THR A 223 23.59 -1.97 0.08
CA THR A 223 24.33 -0.93 -0.67
C THR A 223 25.42 -0.27 0.17
N SER A 224 25.21 -0.15 1.48
CA SER A 224 26.21 0.36 2.43
C SER A 224 27.16 -0.73 2.93
N VAL A 225 26.62 -1.90 3.26
CA VAL A 225 27.35 -3.07 3.75
C VAL A 225 26.67 -4.33 3.19
N PRO A 226 27.40 -5.26 2.54
CA PRO A 226 26.81 -6.50 2.05
C PRO A 226 26.11 -7.28 3.17
N LYS A 227 24.88 -7.74 2.90
CA LYS A 227 24.00 -8.42 3.87
C LYS A 227 23.82 -9.89 3.48
N ASN A 228 23.73 -10.79 4.46
CA ASN A 228 23.42 -12.20 4.19
C ASN A 228 22.03 -12.59 4.66
N TYR A 229 21.25 -13.19 3.78
CA TYR A 229 19.90 -13.67 4.05
C TYR A 229 19.82 -15.18 3.90
N LEU A 230 19.26 -15.86 4.90
CA LEU A 230 19.03 -17.29 4.90
C LEU A 230 17.65 -17.60 4.32
N PHE A 231 17.59 -18.42 3.28
CA PHE A 231 16.37 -18.96 2.74
C PHE A 231 16.22 -20.41 3.15
N LEU A 232 15.10 -20.74 3.77
CA LEU A 232 14.75 -22.09 4.21
C LEU A 232 13.60 -22.61 3.36
N LEU A 233 13.81 -23.76 2.74
CA LEU A 233 12.75 -24.48 2.03
C LEU A 233 12.08 -25.46 3.00
N SER A 234 10.77 -25.31 3.17
CA SER A 234 9.92 -26.24 3.93
C SER A 234 9.16 -27.18 3.00
N TYR A 235 9.02 -28.45 3.40
CA TYR A 235 8.24 -29.43 2.65
C TYR A 235 6.79 -29.54 3.11
N GLY A 236 5.86 -29.07 2.27
CA GLY A 236 4.43 -29.39 2.29
C GLY A 236 3.50 -28.17 2.23
N SER A 237 2.22 -28.37 2.54
CA SER A 237 1.14 -27.39 2.32
C SER A 237 0.86 -26.47 3.51
N LYS A 238 1.52 -26.69 4.65
CA LYS A 238 1.37 -25.90 5.87
C LYS A 238 2.74 -25.70 6.51
N PRO A 239 3.46 -24.61 6.16
CA PRO A 239 4.82 -24.38 6.65
C PRO A 239 4.89 -24.42 8.18
N GLN A 240 3.82 -24.03 8.89
CA GLN A 240 3.73 -24.09 10.37
C GLN A 240 3.81 -25.49 11.01
N THR A 241 3.78 -26.57 10.23
CA THR A 241 3.81 -27.97 10.74
C THR A 241 4.91 -28.83 10.13
N GLU A 242 5.79 -28.25 9.31
CA GLU A 242 6.51 -29.00 8.28
C GLU A 242 8.02 -28.81 8.26
N LYS A 243 8.75 -29.89 7.92
CA LYS A 243 10.20 -29.97 8.09
C LYS A 243 10.97 -29.05 7.14
N PHE A 244 12.02 -28.40 7.64
CA PHE A 244 13.01 -27.75 6.79
C PHE A 244 13.89 -28.81 6.10
N VAL A 245 14.05 -28.67 4.78
CA VAL A 245 14.68 -29.70 3.93
C VAL A 245 15.88 -29.17 3.15
N ALA A 246 15.85 -27.90 2.74
CA ALA A 246 16.99 -27.23 2.11
C ALA A 246 17.21 -25.84 2.70
N TYR A 247 18.43 -25.36 2.57
CA TYR A 247 18.76 -23.97 2.87
C TYR A 247 19.68 -23.37 1.82
N ALA A 248 19.59 -22.05 1.66
CA ALA A 248 20.52 -21.27 0.87
C ALA A 248 20.78 -19.92 1.56
N VAL A 249 22.04 -19.53 1.68
CA VAL A 249 22.45 -18.22 2.20
C VAL A 249 22.92 -17.37 1.04
N PHE A 250 22.24 -16.24 0.85
CA PHE A 250 22.55 -15.29 -0.20
C PHE A 250 23.20 -14.06 0.39
N ARG A 251 24.27 -13.59 -0.26
CA ARG A 251 24.84 -12.27 -0.01
C ARG A 251 24.29 -11.28 -1.02
N VAL A 252 23.70 -10.21 -0.52
CA VAL A 252 23.13 -9.10 -1.28
C VAL A 252 24.03 -7.88 -1.11
N ASN A 253 24.44 -7.28 -2.22
CA ASN A 253 25.26 -6.07 -2.27
C ASN A 253 24.76 -5.17 -3.42
N GLY A 254 23.87 -4.23 -3.08
CA GLY A 254 23.05 -3.50 -4.03
C GLY A 254 22.18 -4.43 -4.86
N THR A 255 22.35 -4.37 -6.18
CA THR A 255 21.66 -5.23 -7.15
C THR A 255 22.34 -6.58 -7.34
N ASN A 256 23.54 -6.79 -6.76
CA ASN A 256 24.30 -8.02 -6.93
C ASN A 256 23.92 -9.03 -5.86
N VAL A 257 23.47 -10.21 -6.29
CA VAL A 257 23.19 -11.35 -5.41
C VAL A 257 24.13 -12.50 -5.72
N SER A 258 24.73 -13.06 -4.67
CA SER A 258 25.66 -14.19 -4.77
C SER A 258 25.33 -15.25 -3.72
N ILE A 259 25.65 -16.51 -4.01
CA ILE A 259 25.52 -17.60 -3.04
C ILE A 259 26.72 -17.56 -2.09
N VAL A 260 26.46 -17.59 -0.78
CA VAL A 260 27.48 -17.84 0.24
C VAL A 260 27.57 -19.34 0.55
N ARG A 261 26.41 -19.97 0.78
CA ARG A 261 26.31 -21.38 1.17
C ARG A 261 24.96 -21.95 0.77
N THR A 262 24.90 -23.22 0.38
CA THR A 262 23.63 -23.95 0.22
C THR A 262 23.78 -25.35 0.77
N GLY A 263 22.67 -26.02 1.07
CA GLY A 263 22.72 -27.42 1.43
C GLY A 263 21.42 -27.99 1.95
N ASP A 264 21.52 -29.21 2.44
CA ASP A 264 20.46 -29.96 3.09
C ASP A 264 20.49 -29.70 4.61
N VAL A 265 19.34 -29.33 5.16
CA VAL A 265 19.20 -29.01 6.58
C VAL A 265 19.52 -30.21 7.48
N GLY A 266 19.17 -31.42 7.06
CA GLY A 266 19.46 -32.65 7.79
C GLY A 266 20.96 -32.94 7.94
N LEU A 267 21.81 -32.33 7.11
CA LEU A 267 23.28 -32.43 7.24
C LEU A 267 23.87 -31.43 8.21
N LEU A 268 23.20 -30.28 8.44
CA LEU A 268 23.59 -29.33 9.49
C LEU A 268 23.19 -29.83 10.88
N GLY A 269 22.07 -30.57 10.97
CA GLY A 269 21.66 -31.26 12.19
C GLY A 269 20.20 -31.69 12.11
N GLN A 270 19.89 -32.91 12.58
CA GLN A 270 18.52 -33.41 12.56
C GLN A 270 17.55 -32.51 13.35
N GLN A 271 18.02 -31.85 14.40
CA GLN A 271 17.24 -30.88 15.17
C GLN A 271 16.79 -29.68 14.34
N LEU A 272 17.56 -29.29 13.32
CA LEU A 272 17.25 -28.17 12.43
C LEU A 272 16.18 -28.52 11.40
N THR A 273 15.86 -29.81 11.23
CA THR A 273 14.81 -30.23 10.30
C THR A 273 13.41 -29.98 10.85
N LYS A 274 13.27 -29.71 12.15
CA LYS A 274 11.97 -29.38 12.74
C LYS A 274 11.55 -27.99 12.31
N PHE A 275 10.27 -27.82 11.99
CA PHE A 275 9.72 -26.47 11.84
C PHE A 275 9.89 -25.72 13.16
N ILE A 276 10.27 -24.46 13.05
CA ILE A 276 10.30 -23.50 14.14
C ILE A 276 9.65 -22.25 13.58
N GLU A 277 8.71 -21.70 14.34
CA GLU A 277 8.04 -20.47 13.94
C GLU A 277 9.09 -19.37 13.75
N PRO A 278 9.03 -18.60 12.65
CA PRO A 278 9.91 -17.46 12.42
C PRO A 278 9.91 -16.52 13.63
N GLY A 279 11.09 -16.24 14.16
CA GLY A 279 11.25 -15.57 15.44
C GLY A 279 12.66 -15.73 16.00
N LYS A 280 12.88 -15.18 17.20
CA LYS A 280 14.17 -15.22 17.91
C LYS A 280 14.70 -16.64 18.13
N GLU A 281 13.81 -17.62 18.31
CA GLU A 281 14.22 -19.02 18.48
C GLU A 281 14.81 -19.60 17.19
N LEU A 282 14.15 -19.37 16.05
CA LEU A 282 14.65 -19.80 14.73
C LEU A 282 16.01 -19.14 14.44
N GLU A 283 16.12 -17.83 14.68
CA GLU A 283 17.37 -17.09 14.51
C GLU A 283 18.50 -17.67 15.37
N ALA A 284 18.31 -17.79 16.69
CA ALA A 284 19.35 -18.27 17.59
C ALA A 284 19.88 -19.66 17.18
N ILE A 285 18.99 -20.51 16.66
CA ILE A 285 19.34 -21.85 16.21
C ILE A 285 20.14 -21.81 14.91
N TRP A 286 19.74 -20.98 13.95
CA TRP A 286 20.39 -20.87 12.64
C TRP A 286 21.67 -20.03 12.66
N GLU A 287 21.74 -18.98 13.48
CA GLU A 287 22.98 -18.27 13.76
C GLU A 287 24.01 -19.18 14.40
N LYS A 288 23.61 -20.04 15.35
CA LYS A 288 24.53 -21.02 15.92
C LYS A 288 25.03 -22.01 14.85
N ALA A 289 24.15 -22.44 13.95
CA ALA A 289 24.51 -23.36 12.86
C ALA A 289 25.38 -22.70 11.76
N LEU A 290 25.27 -21.37 11.60
CA LEU A 290 25.92 -20.58 10.55
C LEU A 290 26.71 -19.40 11.13
N SER A 291 27.33 -19.60 12.29
CA SER A 291 27.96 -18.53 13.09
C SER A 291 29.09 -17.77 12.39
N ASP A 292 29.64 -18.36 11.32
CA ASP A 292 30.68 -17.78 10.49
C ASP A 292 30.15 -16.86 9.37
N VAL A 293 28.83 -16.82 9.16
CA VAL A 293 28.22 -16.11 8.04
C VAL A 293 27.67 -14.74 8.45
N GLY A 294 27.05 -14.62 9.63
CA GLY A 294 26.32 -13.42 10.07
C GLY A 294 25.04 -13.22 9.25
N LEU A 295 23.89 -13.45 9.86
CA LEU A 295 22.58 -13.43 9.20
C LEU A 295 21.84 -12.14 9.54
N GLU A 296 21.18 -11.54 8.56
CA GLU A 296 20.43 -10.29 8.71
C GLU A 296 18.93 -10.53 8.60
N GLY A 297 18.56 -11.71 8.14
CA GLY A 297 17.20 -12.18 8.09
C GLY A 297 17.08 -13.61 7.58
N ILE A 298 15.94 -14.20 7.86
CA ILE A 298 15.54 -15.54 7.49
C ILE A 298 14.23 -15.46 6.70
N VAL A 299 14.20 -16.08 5.53
CA VAL A 299 13.03 -16.20 4.67
C VAL A 299 12.67 -17.68 4.59
N VAL A 300 11.48 -18.03 5.04
CA VAL A 300 10.95 -19.40 4.95
C VAL A 300 9.97 -19.45 3.79
N ILE A 301 10.16 -20.41 2.87
CA ILE A 301 9.32 -20.60 1.70
C ILE A 301 8.93 -22.08 1.52
N ASN A 302 7.77 -22.35 0.92
CA ASN A 302 7.36 -23.68 0.51
C ASN A 302 7.32 -23.84 -1.03
N ASP A 303 6.82 -24.99 -1.49
CA ASP A 303 6.72 -25.32 -2.91
C ASP A 303 5.75 -24.40 -3.68
N GLN A 304 4.71 -23.87 -3.03
CA GLN A 304 3.77 -22.91 -3.64
C GLN A 304 4.46 -21.60 -3.97
N VAL A 305 5.34 -21.10 -3.10
CA VAL A 305 6.13 -19.90 -3.38
C VAL A 305 7.00 -20.09 -4.62
N ILE A 306 7.70 -21.22 -4.71
CA ILE A 306 8.54 -21.54 -5.87
C ILE A 306 7.67 -21.62 -7.13
N LYS A 307 6.52 -22.32 -7.07
CA LYS A 307 5.57 -22.42 -8.18
C LYS A 307 5.07 -21.06 -8.66
N SER A 308 4.67 -20.19 -7.74
CA SER A 308 4.15 -18.86 -8.04
C SER A 308 5.23 -17.96 -8.66
N ILE A 309 6.46 -18.01 -8.14
CA ILE A 309 7.59 -17.26 -8.71
C ILE A 309 7.91 -17.78 -10.11
N VAL A 310 8.04 -19.09 -10.29
CA VAL A 310 8.33 -19.72 -11.58
C VAL A 310 7.23 -19.45 -12.61
N GLY A 311 5.96 -19.39 -12.18
CA GLY A 311 4.84 -19.01 -13.04
C GLY A 311 4.95 -17.60 -13.63
N VAL A 312 5.58 -16.67 -12.91
CA VAL A 312 5.81 -15.30 -13.38
C VAL A 312 7.06 -15.20 -14.26
N ILE A 313 8.18 -15.79 -13.81
CA ILE A 313 9.46 -15.69 -14.54
C ILE A 313 9.49 -16.60 -15.78
N GLY A 314 8.73 -17.70 -15.77
CA GLY A 314 8.51 -18.65 -16.85
C GLY A 314 9.21 -19.99 -16.60
N LYS A 315 10.54 -19.99 -16.56
CA LYS A 315 11.33 -21.19 -16.27
C LYS A 315 12.65 -20.87 -15.57
N VAL A 316 13.14 -21.81 -14.76
CA VAL A 316 14.41 -21.69 -14.04
C VAL A 316 15.20 -22.97 -14.20
N ASN A 317 16.46 -22.89 -14.63
CA ASN A 317 17.30 -24.07 -14.75
C ASN A 317 17.84 -24.50 -13.37
N ALA A 318 17.76 -25.79 -13.05
CA ALA A 318 18.22 -26.36 -11.78
C ALA A 318 19.23 -27.51 -12.00
N ASN A 319 20.17 -27.34 -12.95
CA ASN A 319 21.20 -28.32 -13.29
C ASN A 319 20.60 -29.72 -13.55
N GLU A 320 20.89 -30.70 -12.69
CA GLU A 320 20.47 -32.11 -12.82
C GLU A 320 18.94 -32.29 -12.71
N LEU A 321 18.21 -31.30 -12.18
CA LEU A 321 16.74 -31.28 -12.16
C LEU A 321 16.13 -30.72 -13.46
N GLY A 322 16.95 -30.23 -14.38
CA GLY A 322 16.51 -29.65 -15.65
C GLY A 322 15.84 -28.28 -15.49
N ASP A 323 15.02 -27.92 -16.49
CA ASP A 323 14.24 -26.68 -16.46
C ASP A 323 12.99 -26.86 -15.59
N ILE A 324 12.90 -26.07 -14.53
CA ILE A 324 11.77 -26.00 -13.60
C ILE A 324 10.74 -25.00 -14.13
N THR A 325 9.48 -25.43 -14.23
CA THR A 325 8.31 -24.65 -14.66
C THR A 325 7.19 -24.76 -13.63
N ALA A 326 6.15 -23.94 -13.75
CA ALA A 326 4.99 -24.00 -12.85
C ALA A 326 4.26 -25.36 -12.88
N GLU A 327 4.38 -26.10 -13.99
CA GLU A 327 3.76 -27.41 -14.19
C GLU A 327 4.57 -28.55 -13.57
N ASN A 328 5.91 -28.46 -13.57
CA ASN A 328 6.78 -29.58 -13.15
C ASN A 328 7.46 -29.37 -11.79
N VAL A 329 7.36 -28.17 -11.20
CA VAL A 329 8.05 -27.81 -9.95
C VAL A 329 7.73 -28.75 -8.81
N GLN A 330 6.47 -29.19 -8.67
CA GLN A 330 6.07 -30.08 -7.58
C GLN A 330 6.67 -31.47 -7.71
N GLU A 331 6.65 -32.04 -8.92
CA GLU A 331 7.24 -33.36 -9.19
C GLU A 331 8.76 -33.34 -8.97
N ASN A 332 9.42 -32.27 -9.42
CA ASN A 332 10.88 -32.12 -9.29
C ASN A 332 11.31 -31.88 -7.83
N LEU A 333 10.55 -31.09 -7.07
CA LEU A 333 10.81 -30.91 -5.64
C LEU A 333 10.51 -32.18 -4.84
N LEU A 334 9.51 -32.98 -5.23
CA LEU A 334 9.20 -34.25 -4.57
C LEU A 334 10.39 -35.23 -4.58
N LYS A 335 11.07 -35.35 -5.74
CA LYS A 335 12.29 -36.17 -5.87
C LYS A 335 13.36 -35.74 -4.87
N PHE A 336 13.53 -34.43 -4.67
CA PHE A 336 14.45 -33.92 -3.66
C PHE A 336 13.99 -34.24 -2.23
N TYR A 337 12.71 -34.04 -1.93
CA TYR A 337 12.16 -34.30 -0.60
C TYR A 337 12.31 -35.77 -0.18
N GLU A 338 12.16 -36.72 -1.10
CA GLU A 338 12.38 -38.15 -0.87
C GLU A 338 13.84 -38.50 -0.51
N ASN A 339 14.80 -37.66 -0.92
CA ASN A 339 16.24 -37.88 -0.74
C ASN A 339 16.90 -36.94 0.29
N ALA A 340 16.15 -35.99 0.84
CA ALA A 340 16.58 -35.17 1.97
C ALA A 340 17.03 -36.05 3.16
N GLY A 341 18.15 -35.71 3.79
CA GLY A 341 18.76 -36.47 4.90
C GLY A 341 19.57 -37.73 4.52
N LYS A 342 19.44 -38.27 3.30
CA LYS A 342 20.25 -39.42 2.83
C LYS A 342 21.70 -39.02 2.47
N ARG A 343 22.67 -39.91 2.66
CA ARG A 343 24.12 -39.62 2.49
C ARG A 343 24.76 -40.18 1.21
N ASP A 344 24.00 -40.86 0.36
CA ASP A 344 24.52 -41.44 -0.88
C ASP A 344 24.85 -40.38 -1.96
N LEU A 345 25.58 -40.80 -2.99
CA LEU A 345 26.08 -39.94 -4.06
C LEU A 345 24.98 -39.30 -4.91
N GLN A 346 23.86 -40.00 -5.11
CA GLN A 346 22.74 -39.48 -5.90
C GLN A 346 21.99 -38.41 -5.11
N SER A 347 21.77 -38.67 -3.82
CA SER A 347 21.26 -37.68 -2.87
C SER A 347 22.14 -36.42 -2.81
N LYS A 348 23.47 -36.53 -2.89
CA LYS A 348 24.36 -35.35 -2.93
C LYS A 348 24.16 -34.48 -4.17
N LYS A 349 23.97 -35.09 -5.35
CA LYS A 349 23.75 -34.36 -6.61
C LYS A 349 22.43 -33.61 -6.59
N GLU A 350 21.34 -34.28 -6.22
CA GLU A 350 20.00 -33.68 -6.17
C GLU A 350 19.92 -32.54 -5.13
N LYS A 351 20.68 -32.63 -4.04
CA LYS A 351 20.80 -31.54 -3.05
C LYS A 351 21.50 -30.30 -3.58
N SER A 352 22.58 -30.49 -4.32
CA SER A 352 23.25 -29.39 -5.02
C SER A 352 22.30 -28.70 -6.02
N SER A 353 21.41 -29.46 -6.64
CA SER A 353 20.42 -28.94 -7.59
C SER A 353 19.35 -28.07 -6.94
N VAL A 354 18.89 -28.37 -5.71
CA VAL A 354 17.93 -27.50 -5.01
C VAL A 354 18.57 -26.20 -4.52
N GLY A 355 19.81 -26.24 -4.03
CA GLY A 355 20.55 -25.01 -3.75
C GLY A 355 20.72 -24.14 -5.01
N THR A 356 20.99 -24.79 -6.15
CA THR A 356 21.08 -24.12 -7.46
C THR A 356 19.72 -23.56 -7.90
N LEU A 357 18.63 -24.31 -7.70
CA LEU A 357 17.28 -23.85 -8.00
C LEU A 357 16.94 -22.58 -7.20
N LEU A 358 17.14 -22.59 -5.88
CA LEU A 358 16.88 -21.42 -5.04
C LEU A 358 17.68 -20.21 -5.49
N PHE A 359 18.96 -20.41 -5.82
CA PHE A 359 19.78 -19.32 -6.35
C PHE A 359 19.31 -18.80 -7.69
N ASN A 360 19.12 -19.68 -8.67
CA ASN A 360 18.69 -19.26 -10.00
C ASN A 360 17.30 -18.63 -9.93
N LEU A 361 16.42 -19.11 -9.07
CA LEU A 361 15.10 -18.51 -8.85
C LEU A 361 15.22 -17.08 -8.31
N ILE A 362 16.03 -16.82 -7.28
CA ILE A 362 16.23 -15.47 -6.75
C ILE A 362 16.96 -14.58 -7.74
N LYS A 363 18.00 -15.11 -8.39
CA LYS A 363 18.76 -14.39 -9.41
C LYS A 363 17.85 -13.96 -10.55
N GLU A 364 17.06 -14.87 -11.10
CA GLU A 364 16.11 -14.57 -12.18
C GLU A 364 15.02 -13.63 -11.69
N ALA A 365 14.46 -13.83 -10.49
CA ALA A 365 13.46 -12.95 -9.89
C ALA A 365 13.96 -11.48 -9.78
N ILE A 366 15.21 -11.28 -9.35
CA ILE A 366 15.83 -9.95 -9.20
C ILE A 366 16.24 -9.38 -10.56
N SER A 367 16.82 -10.23 -11.42
CA SER A 367 17.33 -9.87 -12.75
C SER A 367 16.21 -9.77 -13.79
N THR A 368 14.98 -10.09 -13.42
CA THR A 368 13.83 -10.06 -14.33
C THR A 368 13.68 -8.66 -14.91
N ALA A 369 13.77 -8.61 -16.24
CA ALA A 369 13.98 -7.38 -16.98
C ALA A 369 12.78 -6.42 -17.01
N SER A 370 11.56 -6.96 -17.00
CA SER A 370 10.35 -6.13 -17.09
C SER A 370 9.81 -5.80 -15.71
N LEU A 371 9.52 -4.52 -15.48
CA LEU A 371 8.87 -4.06 -14.26
C LEU A 371 7.51 -4.74 -14.06
N HIS A 372 6.86 -5.18 -15.15
CA HIS A 372 5.61 -5.95 -15.11
C HIS A 372 5.80 -7.26 -14.36
N LYS A 373 6.79 -8.06 -14.78
CA LYS A 373 7.08 -9.32 -14.09
C LYS A 373 7.56 -9.08 -12.67
N LYS A 374 8.26 -7.98 -12.37
CA LYS A 374 8.60 -7.60 -10.98
C LYS A 374 7.33 -7.29 -10.15
N ALA A 375 6.36 -6.57 -10.72
CA ALA A 375 5.10 -6.27 -10.06
C ALA A 375 4.24 -7.54 -9.86
N GLU A 376 4.17 -8.41 -10.87
CA GLU A 376 3.51 -9.71 -10.77
C GLU A 376 4.20 -10.61 -9.73
N LEU A 377 5.53 -10.56 -9.65
CA LEU A 377 6.31 -11.27 -8.64
C LEU A 377 6.01 -10.74 -7.24
N ILE A 378 6.00 -9.42 -7.03
CA ILE A 378 5.63 -8.81 -5.75
C ILE A 378 4.21 -9.21 -5.36
N LYS A 379 3.26 -9.15 -6.31
CA LYS A 379 1.87 -9.57 -6.09
C LYS A 379 1.78 -11.06 -5.72
N ALA A 380 2.52 -11.92 -6.42
CA ALA A 380 2.61 -13.33 -6.12
C ALA A 380 3.14 -13.54 -4.69
N LEU A 381 4.26 -12.91 -4.33
CA LEU A 381 4.85 -13.00 -2.99
C LEU A 381 3.90 -12.51 -1.89
N ILE A 382 3.17 -11.40 -2.12
CA ILE A 382 2.16 -10.89 -1.18
C ILE A 382 1.01 -11.90 -1.01
N ASN A 383 0.52 -12.48 -2.11
CA ASN A 383 -0.53 -13.49 -2.07
C ASN A 383 -0.07 -14.74 -1.31
N GLU A 384 1.14 -15.24 -1.60
CA GLU A 384 1.71 -16.37 -0.89
C GLU A 384 1.90 -16.06 0.60
N ARG A 385 2.29 -14.83 0.95
CA ARG A 385 2.42 -14.41 2.35
C ARG A 385 1.08 -14.42 3.07
N ASN A 386 0.03 -13.90 2.44
CA ASN A 386 -1.32 -13.89 3.01
C ASN A 386 -1.89 -15.32 3.14
N ASN A 387 -1.51 -16.22 2.24
CA ASN A 387 -1.84 -17.64 2.30
C ASN A 387 -0.98 -18.42 3.31
N GLY A 388 -0.01 -17.76 3.96
CA GLY A 388 0.90 -18.36 4.92
C GLY A 388 1.99 -19.23 4.30
N ASN A 389 2.25 -19.14 3.00
CA ASN A 389 3.23 -19.94 2.26
C ASN A 389 4.66 -19.39 2.30
N ILE A 390 4.81 -18.11 2.66
CA ILE A 390 6.11 -17.46 2.93
C ILE A 390 6.07 -16.79 4.30
N SER A 391 7.20 -16.78 4.98
CA SER A 391 7.37 -16.05 6.23
C SER A 391 8.74 -15.40 6.29
N PHE A 392 8.81 -14.28 6.98
CA PHE A 392 9.99 -13.45 7.07
C PHE A 392 10.35 -13.22 8.53
N TYR A 393 11.64 -13.25 8.83
CA TYR A 393 12.19 -12.84 10.09
C TYR A 393 13.42 -11.97 9.85
N PHE A 394 13.48 -10.78 10.44
CA PHE A 394 14.60 -9.85 10.36
C PHE A 394 14.99 -9.41 11.78
N GLU A 395 16.29 -9.29 12.03
CA GLU A 395 16.81 -8.78 13.32
C GLU A 395 16.37 -7.33 13.55
N ASN A 396 16.27 -6.56 12.47
CA ASN A 396 15.79 -5.19 12.51
C ASN A 396 14.27 -5.16 12.75
N GLU A 397 13.88 -4.67 13.93
CA GLU A 397 12.48 -4.55 14.37
C GLU A 397 11.60 -3.78 13.38
N LYS A 398 12.12 -2.75 12.72
CA LYS A 398 11.35 -1.99 11.72
C LYS A 398 11.04 -2.84 10.49
N LEU A 399 12.04 -3.57 10.01
CA LEU A 399 11.87 -4.48 8.89
C LEU A 399 10.93 -5.64 9.24
N GLN A 400 11.02 -6.13 10.47
CA GLN A 400 10.10 -7.15 10.96
C GLN A 400 8.66 -6.64 11.00
N ASN A 401 8.43 -5.47 11.58
CA ASN A 401 7.10 -4.85 11.64
C ASN A 401 6.51 -4.61 10.24
N LEU A 402 7.35 -4.28 9.26
CA LEU A 402 6.93 -4.07 7.89
C LEU A 402 6.45 -5.36 7.21
N VAL A 403 7.20 -6.46 7.33
CA VAL A 403 6.81 -7.75 6.74
C VAL A 403 5.74 -8.48 7.54
N GLU A 404 5.49 -8.04 8.77
CA GLU A 404 4.36 -8.45 9.61
C GLU A 404 3.13 -7.56 9.43
N PHE A 405 3.27 -6.40 8.79
CA PHE A 405 2.16 -5.47 8.53
C PHE A 405 1.06 -6.20 7.75
N LYS A 406 -0.01 -6.60 8.45
CA LYS A 406 -1.10 -7.37 7.85
C LYS A 406 -1.78 -6.51 6.80
N ASN A 407 -2.04 -7.10 5.62
CA ASN A 407 -2.88 -6.47 4.62
C ASN A 407 -4.24 -6.14 5.24
N PHE A 408 -4.75 -4.97 4.86
CA PHE A 408 -6.11 -4.49 5.05
C PHE A 408 -7.14 -5.61 4.83
N GLU A 409 -7.65 -6.18 5.92
CA GLU A 409 -8.94 -6.87 5.89
C GLU A 409 -10.01 -5.77 5.78
N TYR A 410 -10.46 -5.49 4.56
CA TYR A 410 -11.80 -4.94 4.35
C TYR A 410 -12.79 -6.03 4.77
N ASN A 411 -13.31 -5.93 6.00
CA ASN A 411 -14.55 -6.59 6.39
C ASN A 411 -15.75 -5.76 5.91
#